data_AF-A0AAI8D8G0-F1
#
_entry.id   AF-A0AAI8D8G0-F1
#
_cell.length_a   1.000
_cell.length_b   1.000
_cell.length_c   1.000
_cell.angle_alpha   90.00
_cell.angle_beta   90.00
_cell.angle_gamma   90.00
#
_symmetry.space_group_name_H-M   'P 1'
#
loop_
_entity.id
_entity.type
_entity.pdbx_description
1 polymer ?
#
loop_
_entity_poly.entity_id
_entity_poly.type
_entity_poly.pdbx_seq_one_letter_code
_entity_poly.pdbx_strand_id
1 'polypeptide(L)' 'MRSTINLDDDLMERAKSLTGTKETAALVRQALETLVRVESGKRLIALGGSMPEAEASPRRRSDVAK' A
#
# COMPACT_ATOMS: atom_id res chain seq x y z
N MET A 1 -16.77 -7.43 -5.29
CA MET A 1 -17.37 -8.48 -4.44
C MET A 1 -17.99 -7.81 -3.23
N ARG A 2 -19.17 -8.25 -2.77
CA ARG A 2 -19.79 -7.82 -1.51
C ARG A 2 -19.73 -9.00 -0.54
N SER A 3 -19.18 -8.78 0.63
CA SER A 3 -19.01 -9.80 1.67
C SER A 3 -19.35 -9.20 3.02
N THR A 4 -19.87 -10.02 3.92
CA THR A 4 -20.11 -9.65 5.33
C THR A 4 -19.06 -10.36 6.17
N ILE A 5 -18.32 -9.59 6.97
CA ILE A 5 -17.26 -10.09 7.85
C ILE A 5 -17.45 -9.48 9.23
N ASN A 6 -17.09 -10.23 10.27
CA ASN A 6 -17.02 -9.70 11.63
C ASN A 6 -15.67 -9.03 11.83
N LEU A 7 -15.67 -7.82 12.40
CA LEU A 7 -14.49 -7.04 12.70
C LEU A 7 -14.52 -6.64 14.17
N ASP A 8 -13.34 -6.50 14.76
CA ASP A 8 -13.18 -5.99 16.11
C ASP A 8 -13.45 -4.48 16.14
N ASP A 9 -14.37 -4.05 17.00
CA ASP A 9 -14.82 -2.65 17.08
C ASP A 9 -13.72 -1.72 17.61
N ASP A 10 -12.94 -2.15 18.60
CA ASP A 10 -11.85 -1.38 19.18
C ASP A 10 -10.76 -1.14 18.12
N LEU A 11 -10.45 -2.17 17.32
CA LEU A 11 -9.52 -2.05 16.20
C LEU A 11 -10.03 -1.06 15.15
N MET A 12 -11.33 -1.13 14.83
CA MET A 12 -11.96 -0.23 13.86
C MET A 12 -11.96 1.21 14.35
N GLU A 13 -12.31 1.48 15.60
CA GLU A 13 -12.27 2.82 16.18
C GLU A 13 -10.86 3.40 16.19
N ARG A 14 -9.88 2.60 16.62
CA ARG A 14 -8.47 3.02 16.63
C ARG A 14 -7.99 3.33 15.22
N ALA A 15 -8.31 2.49 14.24
CA ALA A 15 -7.93 2.72 12.85
C ALA A 15 -8.60 4.00 12.31
N LYS A 16 -9.89 4.23 12.56
CA LYS A 16 -10.59 5.47 12.17
C LYS A 16 -9.96 6.71 12.81
N SER A 17 -9.59 6.63 14.09
CA SER A 17 -8.93 7.72 14.81
C SER A 17 -7.56 8.06 14.20
N LEU A 18 -6.78 7.04 13.85
CA LEU A 18 -5.42 7.22 13.31
C LEU A 18 -5.40 7.66 11.84
N THR A 19 -6.33 7.17 11.01
CA THR A 19 -6.35 7.49 9.58
C THR A 19 -7.26 8.66 9.23
N GLY A 20 -8.18 9.04 10.13
CA GLY A 20 -9.23 10.03 9.87
C GLY A 20 -10.33 9.53 8.91
N THR A 21 -10.26 8.26 8.47
CA THR A 21 -11.23 7.68 7.52
C THR A 21 -12.50 7.28 8.25
N LYS A 22 -13.63 7.93 7.94
CA LYS A 22 -14.90 7.66 8.63
C LYS A 22 -15.63 6.43 8.07
N GLU A 23 -15.55 6.26 6.76
CA GLU A 23 -16.25 5.19 6.03
C GLU A 23 -15.54 3.83 6.20
N THR A 24 -16.23 2.86 6.80
CA THR A 24 -15.71 1.50 7.04
C THR A 24 -15.21 0.86 5.75
N ALA A 25 -15.95 0.98 4.65
CA ALA A 25 -15.55 0.39 3.37
C ALA A 25 -14.26 1.02 2.80
N ALA A 26 -14.07 2.33 2.98
CA ALA A 26 -12.86 3.01 2.56
C ALA A 26 -11.67 2.59 3.42
N LEU A 27 -11.88 2.47 4.74
CA LEU A 27 -10.85 2.03 5.67
C LEU A 27 -10.38 0.60 5.38
N VAL A 28 -11.31 -0.32 5.14
CA VAL A 28 -10.99 -1.71 4.79
C VAL A 28 -10.25 -1.79 3.46
N ARG A 29 -10.65 -1.01 2.45
CA ARG A 29 -9.93 -0.94 1.18
C ARG A 29 -8.49 -0.46 1.38
N GLN A 30 -8.31 0.64 2.12
CA GLN A 30 -6.99 1.19 2.42
C GLN A 30 -6.11 0.19 3.20
N ALA A 31 -6.69 -0.54 4.15
CA ALA A 31 -5.99 -1.58 4.90
C ALA A 31 -5.48 -2.70 3.97
N LEU A 32 -6.33 -3.19 3.06
CA LEU A 32 -5.95 -4.22 2.10
C LEU A 32 -4.87 -3.74 1.11
N GLU A 33 -5.01 -2.53 0.57
CA GLU A 33 -4.00 -1.93 -0.31
C GLU A 33 -2.65 -1.76 0.40
N THR A 34 -2.69 -1.37 1.69
CA THR A 34 -1.49 -1.23 2.51
C THR A 34 -0.83 -2.58 2.77
N LEU A 35 -1.63 -3.62 3.08
CA LEU A 35 -1.12 -4.98 3.25
C LEU A 35 -0.43 -5.48 1.97
N VAL A 36 -1.07 -5.29 0.81
CA VAL A 36 -0.47 -5.66 -0.49
C VAL A 36 0.85 -4.93 -0.71
N ARG A 37 0.93 -3.63 -0.40
CA ARG A 37 2.16 -2.85 -0.52
C ARG A 37 3.28 -3.41 0.38
N VAL A 38 2.97 -3.72 1.63
CA VAL A 38 3.94 -4.26 2.61
C VAL A 38 4.46 -5.62 2.16
N GLU A 39 3.58 -6.54 1.78
CA GLU A 39 3.98 -7.88 1.35
C GLU A 39 4.73 -7.87 0.01
N SER A 40 4.36 -6.96 -0.90
CA SER A 40 5.11 -6.75 -2.14
C SER A 40 6.53 -6.29 -1.86
N GLY A 41 6.70 -5.34 -0.92
CA GLY A 41 8.01 -4.90 -0.46
C GLY A 41 8.85 -6.03 0.13
N LYS A 42 8.26 -6.87 1.00
CA LYS A 42 8.95 -8.05 1.56
C LYS A 42 9.40 -9.02 0.48
N ARG A 43 8.55 -9.29 -0.52
CA ARG A 43 8.91 -10.15 -1.66
C ARG A 43 10.06 -9.57 -2.48
N LEU A 44 10.04 -8.27 -2.76
CA LEU A 44 11.13 -7.59 -3.47
C LEU A 44 12.44 -7.64 -2.68
N ILE A 45 12.40 -7.43 -1.37
CA ILE A 45 13.58 -7.56 -0.49
C ILE A 45 14.12 -8.98 -0.54
N ALA A 46 13.25 -9.99 -0.50
CA ALA A 46 13.64 -11.40 -0.56
C ALA A 46 14.32 -11.79 -1.88
N LEU A 47 14.06 -11.07 -2.98
CA LEU A 47 14.78 -11.28 -4.24
C LEU A 47 16.25 -10.83 -4.15
N GLY A 48 16.62 -9.98 -3.18
CA GLY A 48 18.04 -9.74 -2.83
C GLY A 48 18.93 -9.26 -3.98
N GLY A 49 18.38 -8.59 -5.00
CA GLY A 49 19.16 -8.22 -6.19
C GLY A 49 19.47 -9.39 -7.11
N SER A 50 18.61 -10.40 -7.18
CA SER A 50 18.70 -11.57 -8.09
C SER A 50 18.84 -11.22 -9.58
N MET A 51 18.76 -9.94 -9.95
CA MET A 51 19.04 -9.40 -11.27
C MET A 51 20.27 -8.48 -11.17
N PRO A 52 21.51 -9.02 -11.18
CA PRO A 52 22.73 -8.23 -11.04
C PRO A 52 22.95 -7.24 -12.21
N GLU A 53 22.43 -7.57 -13.39
CA GLU A 53 22.51 -6.73 -14.60
C GLU A 53 21.33 -5.74 -14.72
N ALA A 54 20.52 -5.55 -13.67
CA ALA A 54 19.39 -4.64 -13.72
C ALA A 54 19.87 -3.18 -13.74
N GLU A 55 19.61 -2.48 -14.85
CA GLU A 55 19.89 -1.05 -14.99
C GLU A 55 18.64 -0.20 -14.68
N ALA A 56 18.85 0.94 -14.01
CA ALA A 56 17.77 1.89 -13.75
C ALA A 56 17.29 2.56 -15.05
N SER A 57 15.97 2.67 -15.24
CA SER A 57 15.41 3.41 -16.38
C SER A 57 15.94 4.86 -16.42
N PRO A 58 16.17 5.44 -17.61
CA PRO A 58 16.58 6.83 -17.75
C PRO A 58 15.63 7.79 -17.00
N ARG A 59 16.19 8.75 -16.26
CA ARG A 59 15.38 9.79 -15.58
C ARG A 59 14.82 10.76 -16.63
N ARG A 60 13.51 10.81 -16.78
CA ARG A 60 12.86 11.91 -17.51
C ARG A 60 12.72 13.10 -16.57
N ARG A 61 13.64 14.09 -16.68
CA ARG A 61 13.34 15.44 -16.20
C ARG A 61 12.39 16.06 -17.21
N SER A 62 11.21 16.51 -16.78
CA SER A 62 10.43 17.43 -17.61
C SER A 62 11.30 18.66 -17.84
N ASP A 63 11.59 19.00 -19.10
CA ASP A 63 12.18 20.29 -19.41
C ASP A 63 11.30 21.37 -18.77
N VAL A 64 11.89 22.13 -17.86
CA VAL A 64 11.24 23.32 -17.32
C VAL A 64 11.07 24.24 -18.52
N ALA A 65 9.84 24.38 -19.00
CA ALA A 65 9.50 25.35 -20.04
C ALA A 65 9.96 26.72 -19.52
N LYS A 66 10.93 27.29 -20.22
CA LYS A 66 11.50 28.61 -19.93
C LYS A 66 10.55 29.70 -20.38
#